data_AF-A0ABD2D058-F1
#
_entry.id   AF-A0ABD2D058-F1
#
_cell.length_a   1.000
_cell.length_b   1.000
_cell.length_c   1.000
_cell.angle_alpha   90.00
_cell.angle_beta   90.00
_cell.angle_gamma   90.00
#
_symmetry.space_group_name_H-M   'P 1'
#
loop_
_entity.id
_entity.type
_entity.pdbx_description
1 polymer ?
#
loop_
_entity_poly.entity_id
_entity_poly.type
_entity_poly.pdbx_seq_one_letter_code
_entity_poly.pdbx_strand_id
1 'polypeptide(L)'
;MVVLTHVQRVRMLYKMILRLHRGLPIEIQSLGNEYVHDEFRRHKTCNPTESHIFLNEWTDYALSLAKQLGLRGPKTSEPIGKSLKEEDFDKLRDEQLHQLYELMVAATGKSENKFNKS
;
A
#
# COMPACT_ATOMS: atom_id res chain seq x y z
N MET A 1 20.28 21.95 15.38
CA MET A 1 19.39 21.06 14.60
C MET A 1 18.12 20.82 15.39
N VAL A 2 16.95 21.06 14.80
CA VAL A 2 15.66 20.80 15.48
C VAL A 2 15.34 19.32 15.38
N VAL A 3 15.19 18.64 16.52
CA VAL A 3 14.77 17.23 16.55
C VAL A 3 13.25 17.19 16.55
N LEU A 4 12.65 16.58 15.52
CA LEU A 4 11.21 16.39 15.47
C LEU A 4 10.78 15.34 16.49
N THR A 5 9.72 15.66 17.23
CA THR A 5 9.01 14.72 18.11
C THR A 5 8.39 13.59 17.28
N HIS A 6 8.14 12.44 17.92
CA HIS A 6 7.49 11.30 17.27
C HIS A 6 6.14 11.69 16.62
N VAL A 7 5.30 12.44 17.35
CA VAL A 7 3.99 12.91 16.87
C VAL A 7 4.13 13.81 15.64
N GLN A 8 5.16 14.67 15.59
CA GLN A 8 5.42 15.51 14.41
C GLN A 8 5.80 14.65 13.20
N ARG A 9 6.67 13.64 13.37
CA ARG A 9 7.07 12.72 12.29
C ARG A 9 5.87 11.95 11.74
N VAL A 10 5.03 11.39 12.62
CA VAL A 10 3.80 10.68 12.24
C VAL A 10 2.88 11.60 11.42
N ARG A 11 2.62 12.83 11.89
CA ARG A 11 1.76 13.81 11.19
C ARG A 11 2.33 14.22 9.83
N MET A 12 3.65 14.37 9.74
CA MET A 12 4.31 14.71 8.47
C MET A 12 4.18 13.58 7.47
N LEU A 13 4.46 12.33 7.87
CA LEU A 13 4.32 11.15 7.02
C LEU A 13 2.89 10.98 6.52
N TYR A 14 1.91 11.08 7.43
CA TYR A 14 0.49 11.02 7.09
C TYR A 14 0.09 12.06 6.03
N LYS A 15 0.48 13.33 6.22
CA LYS A 15 0.19 14.41 5.25
C LYS A 15 0.92 14.20 3.92
N MET A 16 2.15 13.66 3.95
CA MET A 16 2.92 13.37 2.76
C MET A 16 2.24 12.29 1.92
N ILE A 17 1.79 11.20 2.54
CA ILE A 17 1.07 10.11 1.85
C ILE A 17 -0.21 10.66 1.19
N LEU A 18 -1.04 11.41 1.92
CA LEU A 18 -2.26 12.00 1.35
C LEU A 18 -1.98 12.99 0.21
N ARG A 19 -0.81 13.65 0.22
CA ARG A 19 -0.37 14.50 -0.90
C ARG A 19 0.02 13.66 -2.11
N LEU A 20 0.74 12.56 -1.92
CA LEU A 20 1.10 11.62 -2.99
C LEU A 20 -0.16 10.97 -3.60
N HIS A 21 -1.17 10.64 -2.80
CA HIS A 21 -2.43 10.06 -3.30
C HIS A 21 -3.17 10.96 -4.29
N ARG A 22 -2.98 12.28 -4.25
CA ARG A 22 -3.54 13.21 -5.25
C ARG A 22 -2.96 13.00 -6.64
N GLY A 23 -1.84 12.28 -6.71
CA GLY A 23 -1.23 11.85 -7.96
C GLY A 23 -1.74 10.48 -8.43
N LEU A 24 -2.72 9.85 -7.80
CA LEU A 24 -3.26 8.55 -8.24
C LEU A 24 -4.53 8.73 -9.09
N PRO A 25 -4.92 7.72 -9.89
CA PRO A 25 -6.27 7.63 -10.45
C PRO A 25 -7.34 7.74 -9.36
N ILE A 26 -8.49 8.34 -9.66
CA ILE A 26 -9.48 8.75 -8.65
C ILE A 26 -10.00 7.57 -7.81
N GLU A 27 -10.16 6.41 -8.43
CA GLU A 27 -10.64 5.18 -7.78
C GLU A 27 -9.60 4.69 -6.76
N ILE A 28 -8.33 4.63 -7.18
CA ILE A 28 -7.21 4.20 -6.32
C ILE A 28 -6.93 5.23 -5.22
N GLN A 29 -7.03 6.52 -5.54
CA GLN A 29 -6.90 7.60 -4.58
C GLN A 29 -7.93 7.48 -3.45
N SER A 30 -9.19 7.26 -3.80
CA SER A 30 -10.30 7.21 -2.83
C SER A 30 -10.12 6.02 -1.88
N LEU A 31 -9.89 4.83 -2.44
CA LEU A 31 -9.58 3.63 -1.67
C LEU A 31 -8.36 3.80 -0.76
N GLY A 32 -7.27 4.35 -1.30
CA GLY A 32 -6.03 4.56 -0.55
C GLY A 32 -6.20 5.56 0.58
N ASN A 33 -6.95 6.65 0.38
CA ASN A 33 -7.21 7.63 1.43
C ASN A 33 -7.93 6.99 2.62
N GLU A 34 -9.03 6.28 2.37
CA GLU A 34 -9.79 5.59 3.42
C GLU A 34 -8.90 4.61 4.20
N TYR A 35 -8.10 3.81 3.48
CA TYR A 35 -7.17 2.87 4.10
C TYR A 35 -6.12 3.57 4.98
N VAL A 36 -5.49 4.64 4.49
CA VAL A 36 -4.51 5.44 5.26
C VAL A 36 -5.15 6.05 6.52
N HIS A 37 -6.36 6.57 6.39
CA HIS A 37 -7.10 7.13 7.52
C HIS A 37 -7.33 6.08 8.62
N ASP A 38 -7.73 4.87 8.23
CA ASP A 38 -8.04 3.80 9.16
C ASP A 38 -6.77 3.20 9.78
N GLU A 39 -5.73 2.94 9.01
CA GLU A 39 -4.49 2.36 9.50
C GLU A 39 -3.77 3.28 10.51
N PHE A 40 -3.66 4.57 10.20
CA PHE A 40 -3.09 5.54 11.15
C PHE A 40 -3.97 5.71 12.40
N ARG A 41 -5.30 5.50 12.30
CA ARG A 41 -6.18 5.52 13.46
C ARG A 41 -5.97 4.28 14.33
N ARG A 42 -5.88 3.09 13.73
CA ARG A 42 -5.65 1.80 14.41
C ARG A 42 -4.32 1.78 15.15
N HIS A 43 -3.30 2.45 14.63
CA HIS A 43 -1.96 2.48 15.21
C HIS A 43 -1.70 3.65 16.18
N LYS A 44 -2.72 4.41 16.60
CA LYS A 44 -2.53 5.53 17.55
C LYS A 44 -1.99 5.13 18.92
N THR A 45 -2.24 3.90 19.35
CA THR A 45 -1.93 3.42 20.71
C THR A 45 -0.96 2.24 20.70
N CYS A 46 -0.26 2.01 19.60
CA CYS A 46 0.73 0.94 19.51
C CYS A 46 1.96 1.23 20.38
N ASN A 47 2.68 0.18 20.76
CA ASN A 47 3.87 0.32 21.59
C ASN A 47 5.05 0.95 20.78
N PRO A 48 6.14 1.39 21.43
CA PRO A 48 7.25 2.06 20.72
C PRO A 48 7.89 1.23 19.61
N THR A 49 7.98 -0.09 19.79
CA THR A 49 8.56 -1.01 18.78
C THR A 49 7.65 -1.10 17.56
N GLU A 50 6.36 -1.35 17.78
CA GLU A 50 5.34 -1.37 16.72
C GLU A 50 5.26 -0.01 16.01
N SER A 51 5.32 1.09 16.75
CA SER A 51 5.33 2.45 16.21
C SER A 51 6.50 2.68 15.26
N HIS A 52 7.67 2.15 15.60
CA HIS A 52 8.88 2.27 14.78
C HIS A 52 8.76 1.44 13.49
N ILE A 53 8.30 0.19 13.61
CA ILE A 53 8.05 -0.68 12.44
C ILE A 53 7.02 -0.02 11.53
N PHE A 54 5.89 0.43 12.08
CA PHE A 54 4.84 1.13 11.35
C PHE A 54 5.38 2.34 10.59
N LEU A 55 6.14 3.22 11.26
CA LEU A 55 6.72 4.39 10.60
C LEU A 55 7.67 4.02 9.46
N ASN A 56 8.48 2.97 9.61
CA ASN A 56 9.39 2.52 8.56
C ASN A 56 8.62 1.99 7.34
N GLU A 57 7.70 1.06 7.54
CA GLU A 57 6.89 0.47 6.45
C GLU A 57 6.10 1.54 5.68
N TRP A 58 5.49 2.49 6.40
CA TRP A 58 4.74 3.58 5.78
C TRP A 58 5.64 4.62 5.09
N THR A 59 6.89 4.78 5.56
CA THR A 59 7.88 5.61 4.87
C THR A 59 8.32 4.93 3.57
N ASP A 60 8.58 3.63 3.58
CA ASP A 60 8.93 2.85 2.39
C ASP A 60 7.80 2.84 1.37
N TYR A 61 6.55 2.70 1.82
CA TYR A 61 5.37 2.89 0.99
C TYR A 61 5.37 4.26 0.30
N ALA A 62 5.53 5.34 1.06
CA ALA A 62 5.53 6.70 0.52
C ALA A 62 6.67 6.94 -0.47
N LEU A 63 7.88 6.44 -0.19
CA LEU A 63 9.02 6.51 -1.10
C LEU A 63 8.76 5.73 -2.40
N SER A 64 8.19 4.54 -2.29
CA SER A 64 7.84 3.70 -3.44
C SER A 64 6.80 4.37 -4.32
N LEU A 65 5.80 5.03 -3.71
CA LEU A 65 4.74 5.74 -4.40
C LEU A 65 5.28 7.02 -5.07
N ALA A 66 6.12 7.79 -4.37
CA ALA A 66 6.78 8.97 -4.94
C ALA A 66 7.64 8.61 -6.15
N LYS A 67 8.35 7.47 -6.10
CA LYS A 67 9.14 6.98 -7.24
C LYS A 67 8.27 6.64 -8.45
N GLN A 68 7.12 6.00 -8.24
CA GLN A 68 6.18 5.62 -9.31
C GLN A 68 5.48 6.83 -9.93
N LEU A 69 5.12 7.82 -9.12
CA LEU A 69 4.48 9.05 -9.61
C LEU A 69 5.47 10.00 -10.32
N GLY A 70 6.76 9.85 -10.06
CA GLY A 70 7.82 10.72 -10.59
C GLY A 70 7.66 12.20 -10.21
N LEU A 71 8.51 13.05 -10.80
CA LEU A 71 8.46 14.51 -10.59
C LEU A 71 7.29 15.20 -11.30
N ARG A 72 6.59 14.50 -12.21
CA ARG A 72 5.60 15.08 -13.14
C ARG A 72 4.14 14.68 -12.86
N GLY A 73 3.90 13.88 -11.81
CA GLY A 73 2.57 13.43 -11.44
C GLY A 73 1.98 12.36 -12.39
N PRO A 74 0.72 11.92 -12.17
CA PRO A 74 0.09 10.73 -12.76
C PRO A 74 0.06 10.61 -14.29
N LYS A 75 0.54 11.62 -15.03
CA LYS A 75 0.39 11.70 -16.48
C LYS A 75 1.46 10.94 -17.27
N THR A 76 2.28 10.12 -16.62
CA THR A 76 3.22 9.23 -17.29
C THR A 76 2.72 7.80 -17.23
N SER A 77 2.57 7.22 -18.41
CA SER A 77 1.95 5.96 -18.84
C SER A 77 2.48 4.65 -18.22
N GLU A 78 3.20 4.70 -17.11
CA GLU A 78 3.66 3.49 -16.41
C GLU A 78 2.54 3.00 -15.48
N PRO A 79 2.19 1.70 -15.50
CA PRO A 79 1.22 1.15 -14.57
C PRO A 79 1.71 1.36 -13.13
N ILE A 80 0.84 1.92 -12.29
CA ILE A 80 1.08 2.01 -10.85
C ILE A 80 1.08 0.60 -10.26
N GLY A 81 2.03 0.33 -9.39
CA GLY A 81 2.24 -0.96 -8.75
C GLY A 81 3.57 -1.61 -9.09
N LYS A 82 3.82 -2.75 -8.47
CA LYS A 82 4.95 -3.64 -8.78
C LYS A 82 4.42 -5.06 -8.83
N SER A 83 5.01 -5.89 -9.68
CA SER A 83 4.75 -7.32 -9.65
C SER A 83 5.19 -7.90 -8.31
N LEU A 84 4.36 -8.76 -7.73
CA LEU A 84 4.71 -9.54 -6.54
C LEU A 84 5.77 -10.58 -6.91
N LYS A 85 6.77 -10.74 -6.05
CA LYS A 85 7.73 -11.84 -6.15
C LYS A 85 7.20 -13.07 -5.44
N GLU A 86 7.75 -14.25 -5.72
CA GLU A 86 7.40 -15.49 -5.01
C GLU A 86 7.51 -15.33 -3.48
N GLU A 87 8.58 -14.67 -3.03
CA GLU A 87 8.84 -14.33 -1.62
C GLU A 87 7.74 -13.48 -0.95
N ASP A 88 6.94 -12.74 -1.74
CA ASP A 88 5.85 -11.91 -1.21
C ASP A 88 4.61 -12.74 -0.92
N PHE A 89 4.43 -13.87 -1.60
CA PHE A 89 3.32 -14.80 -1.35
C PHE A 89 3.51 -15.55 -0.02
N ASP A 90 4.75 -15.85 0.36
CA ASP A 90 5.07 -16.50 1.64
C ASP A 90 4.70 -15.63 2.86
N LYS A 91 4.48 -14.33 2.67
CA LYS A 91 4.09 -13.38 3.73
C LYS A 91 2.57 -13.32 3.94
N LEU A 92 1.80 -13.95 3.06
CA LEU A 92 0.33 -13.92 3.09
C LEU A 92 -0.20 -15.17 3.79
N ARG A 93 -1.25 -15.00 4.60
CA ARG A 93 -2.01 -16.14 5.14
C ARG A 93 -2.75 -16.85 4.01
N ASP A 94 -3.07 -18.14 4.20
CA ASP A 94 -3.81 -18.94 3.21
C ASP A 94 -5.08 -18.26 2.72
N GLU A 95 -5.85 -17.63 3.61
CA GLU A 95 -7.05 -16.86 3.27
C GLU A 95 -6.74 -15.65 2.38
N GLN A 96 -5.64 -14.96 2.64
CA GLN A 96 -5.22 -13.79 1.84
C GLN A 96 -4.71 -14.21 0.47
N LEU A 97 -4.03 -15.36 0.39
CA LEU A 97 -3.62 -15.96 -0.89
C LEU A 97 -4.82 -16.35 -1.73
N HIS A 98 -5.83 -16.97 -1.10
CA HIS A 98 -7.08 -17.31 -1.76
C HIS A 98 -7.79 -16.07 -2.32
N GLN A 99 -7.97 -15.03 -1.49
CA GLN A 99 -8.57 -13.76 -1.93
C GLN A 99 -7.79 -13.10 -3.06
N LEU A 100 -6.45 -13.13 -3.00
CA LEU A 100 -5.60 -12.58 -4.06
C LEU A 100 -5.77 -13.36 -5.37
N TYR A 101 -5.92 -14.69 -5.30
CA TYR A 101 -6.21 -15.53 -6.46
C TYR A 101 -7.59 -15.23 -7.05
N GLU A 102 -8.63 -15.14 -6.22
CA GLU A 102 -9.98 -14.77 -6.68
C GLU A 102 -9.98 -13.40 -7.38
N LEU A 103 -9.24 -12.43 -6.82
CA LEU A 103 -9.07 -11.11 -7.41
C LEU A 103 -8.39 -11.17 -8.80
N MET A 104 -7.35 -11.99 -8.94
CA MET A 104 -6.66 -12.21 -10.22
C MET A 104 -7.60 -12.81 -11.27
N VAL A 105 -8.40 -13.82 -10.89
CA VAL A 105 -9.40 -14.45 -11.76
C VAL A 105 -10.43 -13.42 -12.23
N ALA A 106 -11.01 -12.66 -11.30
CA ALA A 106 -12.01 -11.64 -11.61
C ALA A 106 -11.46 -10.52 -12.51
N ALA A 107 -10.22 -10.08 -12.27
CA ALA A 107 -9.59 -9.00 -13.06
C ALA A 107 -9.15 -9.44 -14.46
N THR A 108 -8.75 -10.71 -14.64
CA THR A 108 -8.24 -11.21 -15.93
C THR A 108 -9.28 -11.93 -16.77
N GLY A 109 -10.46 -12.23 -16.21
CA GLY A 109 -11.52 -12.96 -16.91
C GLY A 109 -11.14 -14.40 -17.26
N LYS A 110 -10.04 -14.92 -16.71
CA LYS A 110 -9.64 -16.33 -16.86
C LYS A 110 -10.64 -17.17 -16.08
N SER A 111 -11.67 -17.70 -16.76
CA SER A 111 -12.62 -18.64 -16.15
C SER A 111 -11.87 -19.78 -15.48
N GLU A 112 -12.39 -20.27 -14.35
CA GLU A 112 -11.92 -21.49 -13.69
C GLU A 112 -11.81 -22.65 -14.70
N ASN A 113 -10.62 -22.83 -15.29
CA ASN A 113 -10.31 -24.06 -15.98
C ASN A 113 -10.02 -25.08 -14.89
N LYS A 114 -11.10 -25.74 -14.47
CA LYS A 114 -11.20 -27.02 -13.77
C LYS A 114 -9.83 -27.64 -13.49
N PHE A 115 -9.33 -27.47 -12.26
CA PHE A 115 -8.50 -28.50 -11.64
C PHE A 115 -9.41 -29.70 -11.29
N ASN A 116 -10.01 -30.31 -12.32
CA ASN A 116 -10.44 -31.69 -12.24
C ASN A 116 -9.17 -32.52 -12.36
N LYS A 117 -8.61 -32.92 -11.23
CA LYS A 117 -7.65 -34.02 -11.20
C LYS A 117 -8.39 -35.27 -10.74
N SER A 118 -8.30 -36.24 -11.65
CA SER A 118 -8.71 -37.65 -11.61
C SER A 118 -8.43 -38.38 -10.30
#